data_AF-A0A1P8JV86-F1
#
_entry.id   AF-A0A1P8JV86-F1
#
_cell.length_a   1.000
_cell.length_b   1.000
_cell.length_c   1.000
_cell.angle_alpha   90.00
_cell.angle_beta   90.00
_cell.angle_gamma   90.00
#
_symmetry.space_group_name_H-M   'P 1'
#
loop_
_entity.id
_entity.type
_entity.pdbx_description
1 polymer ?
#
loop_
_entity_poly.entity_id
_entity_poly.type
_entity_poly.pdbx_seq_one_letter_code
_entity_poly.pdbx_strand_id
1 'polypeptide(L)'
;MHKPRQSGSETMSLEAKIHQASRAKEVLDNEVYQQAFTDYKTEIIKQWETSPARDEDGRQRLWLMLATLNKVQSMLQTTMETGKLAAQELEHKKSIADRLKESLGMTL
;
A
#
# COMPACT_ATOMS: atom_id res chain seq x y z
N MET A 1 37.39 14.86 2.76
CA MET A 1 36.82 14.18 1.57
C MET A 1 35.57 13.43 2.02
N HIS A 2 34.39 13.94 1.67
CA HIS A 2 33.10 13.34 2.02
C HIS A 2 32.71 12.39 0.88
N LYS A 3 32.73 11.08 1.13
CA LYS A 3 32.29 10.07 0.16
C LYS A 3 30.79 10.32 -0.08
N PRO A 4 30.32 10.45 -1.34
CA PRO A 4 28.88 10.58 -1.58
C PRO A 4 28.19 9.31 -1.06
N ARG A 5 27.17 9.49 -0.23
CA ARG A 5 26.20 8.43 0.09
C ARG A 5 25.67 7.94 -1.25
N GLN A 6 26.11 6.78 -1.70
CA GLN A 6 25.53 6.15 -2.88
C GLN A 6 24.06 5.93 -2.58
N SER A 7 23.24 6.57 -3.40
CA SER A 7 21.81 6.45 -3.50
C SER A 7 21.40 4.99 -3.45
N GLY A 8 20.84 4.54 -2.32
CA GLY A 8 20.25 3.20 -2.15
C GLY A 8 18.95 2.99 -2.93
N SER A 9 18.73 3.73 -4.02
CA SER A 9 17.65 3.48 -4.98
C SER A 9 18.27 2.96 -6.26
N GLU A 10 18.95 1.81 -6.15
CA GLU A 10 19.29 1.00 -7.32
C GLU A 10 18.00 0.40 -7.86
N THR A 11 17.62 0.91 -9.03
CA THR A 11 16.61 0.42 -9.97
C THR A 11 16.17 -1.03 -9.73
N MET A 12 15.06 -1.24 -8.99
CA MET A 12 14.37 -2.53 -9.00
C MET A 12 14.03 -2.91 -10.44
N SER A 13 14.34 -4.15 -10.82
CA SER A 13 13.96 -4.69 -12.14
C SER A 13 12.44 -4.61 -12.33
N LEU A 14 11.97 -4.58 -13.58
CA LEU A 14 10.54 -4.58 -13.84
C LEU A 14 9.86 -5.80 -13.21
N GLU A 15 10.47 -6.97 -13.31
CA GLU A 15 9.98 -8.20 -12.72
C GLU A 15 9.82 -8.08 -11.20
N ALA A 16 10.79 -7.47 -10.53
CA ALA A 16 10.70 -7.21 -9.09
C ALA A 16 9.54 -6.26 -8.74
N LYS A 17 9.30 -5.23 -9.55
CA LYS A 17 8.18 -4.29 -9.35
C LYS A 17 6.82 -4.95 -9.59
N ILE A 18 6.69 -5.76 -10.63
CA ILE A 18 5.47 -6.55 -10.91
C ILE A 18 5.21 -7.53 -9.77
N HIS A 19 6.24 -8.26 -9.34
CA HIS A 19 6.14 -9.19 -8.23
C HIS A 19 5.71 -8.48 -6.94
N GLN A 20 6.30 -7.32 -6.63
CA GLN A 20 5.91 -6.52 -5.47
C GLN A 20 4.45 -6.03 -5.56
N ALA A 21 3.99 -5.60 -6.74
CA ALA A 21 2.60 -5.20 -6.96
C ALA A 21 1.62 -6.36 -6.79
N SER A 22 1.97 -7.56 -7.26
CA SER A 22 1.19 -8.78 -7.02
C SER A 22 1.07 -9.06 -5.52
N ARG A 23 2.19 -9.00 -4.80
CA ARG A 23 2.22 -9.26 -3.35
C ARG A 23 1.41 -8.23 -2.57
N ALA A 24 1.48 -6.96 -2.97
CA ALA A 24 0.66 -5.90 -2.40
C ALA A 24 -0.85 -6.17 -2.62
N LYS A 25 -1.24 -6.57 -3.84
CA LYS A 25 -2.62 -6.95 -4.14
C LYS A 25 -3.09 -8.14 -3.29
N GLU A 26 -2.25 -9.16 -3.14
CA GLU A 26 -2.57 -10.33 -2.31
C GLU A 26 -2.85 -9.95 -0.86
N VAL A 27 -2.16 -8.96 -0.29
CA VAL A 27 -2.45 -8.45 1.06
C VAL A 27 -3.77 -7.68 1.09
N LEU A 28 -3.99 -6.76 0.14
CA LEU A 28 -5.20 -5.95 0.11
C LEU A 28 -6.47 -6.78 -0.09
N ASP A 29 -6.40 -7.83 -0.90
CA ASP A 29 -7.51 -8.73 -1.18
C ASP A 29 -7.69 -9.84 -0.13
N ASN A 30 -6.77 -9.97 0.82
CA ASN A 30 -6.85 -11.02 1.83
C ASN A 30 -7.97 -10.74 2.83
N GLU A 31 -8.95 -11.65 2.90
CA GLU A 31 -10.12 -11.52 3.78
C GLU A 31 -9.75 -11.45 5.26
N VAL A 32 -8.77 -12.25 5.71
CA VAL A 32 -8.31 -12.24 7.11
C VAL A 32 -7.64 -10.91 7.46
N TYR A 33 -6.87 -10.33 6.53
CA TYR A 33 -6.28 -9.02 6.68
C TYR A 33 -7.34 -7.93 6.83
N GLN A 34 -8.35 -7.93 5.96
CA GLN A 34 -9.49 -6.99 6.04
C GLN A 34 -10.29 -7.17 7.33
N GLN A 35 -10.50 -8.43 7.72
CA GLN A 35 -11.22 -8.79 8.94
C GLN A 35 -10.47 -8.29 10.18
N ALA A 36 -9.15 -8.39 10.24
CA ALA A 36 -8.36 -7.90 11.38
C ALA A 36 -8.55 -6.40 11.64
N PHE A 37 -8.58 -5.56 10.59
CA PHE A 37 -8.89 -4.13 10.73
C PHE A 37 -10.34 -3.91 11.18
N THR A 38 -11.27 -4.70 10.65
CA THR A 38 -12.70 -4.63 10.97
C THR A 38 -12.98 -5.01 12.43
N ASP A 39 -12.37 -6.08 12.91
CA ASP A 39 -12.51 -6.58 14.27
C ASP A 39 -11.99 -5.55 15.28
N TYR A 40 -10.78 -5.04 15.06
CA TYR A 40 -10.20 -4.08 15.99
C TYR A 40 -10.95 -2.74 15.99
N LYS A 41 -11.42 -2.29 14.81
CA LYS A 41 -12.30 -1.12 14.71
C LYS A 41 -13.59 -1.32 15.50
N THR A 42 -14.23 -2.48 15.36
CA THR A 42 -15.46 -2.85 16.08
C THR A 42 -15.22 -2.85 17.59
N GLU A 43 -14.09 -3.41 18.03
CA GLU A 43 -13.71 -3.42 19.43
C GLU A 43 -13.56 -2.00 20.01
N ILE A 44 -12.83 -1.11 19.34
CA ILE A 44 -12.65 0.28 19.79
C ILE A 44 -14.00 1.01 19.89
N ILE A 45 -14.88 0.84 18.90
CA ILE A 45 -16.20 1.46 18.89
C ILE A 45 -17.04 0.94 20.07
N LYS A 46 -17.07 -0.37 20.28
CA LYS A 46 -17.80 -0.98 21.40
C LYS A 46 -17.29 -0.48 22.75
N GLN A 47 -15.98 -0.37 22.93
CA GLN A 47 -15.39 0.19 24.16
C GLN A 47 -15.81 1.65 24.35
N TRP A 48 -15.85 2.45 23.28
CA TRP A 48 -16.27 3.84 23.35
C TRP A 48 -17.77 3.99 23.67
N GLU A 49 -18.63 3.18 23.05
CA GLU A 49 -20.08 3.16 23.31
C GLU A 49 -20.41 2.78 24.75
N THR A 50 -19.67 1.83 25.32
CA THR A 50 -19.87 1.32 26.69
C THR A 50 -19.16 2.15 27.76
N SER A 51 -18.29 3.08 27.37
CA SER A 51 -17.57 3.94 28.31
C SER A 51 -18.49 4.95 29.01
N PRO A 52 -18.28 5.25 30.31
CA PRO A 52 -19.07 6.27 31.01
C PRO A 52 -18.94 7.65 30.37
N ALA A 53 -20.03 8.40 30.25
CA ALA A 53 -20.01 9.75 29.67
C ALA A 53 -19.09 10.73 30.43
N ARG A 54 -18.91 10.51 31.74
CA ARG A 54 -18.01 11.29 32.60
C ARG A 54 -16.51 10.99 32.37
N ASP A 55 -16.19 9.90 31.67
CA ASP A 55 -14.81 9.53 31.34
C ASP A 55 -14.41 10.16 30.00
N GLU A 56 -14.30 11.49 29.99
CA GLU A 56 -13.98 12.26 28.79
C GLU A 56 -12.60 11.90 28.23
N ASP A 57 -11.61 11.76 29.11
CA ASP A 57 -10.24 11.37 28.76
C ASP A 57 -10.17 9.97 28.12
N GLY A 58 -10.85 8.97 28.72
CA GLY A 58 -10.89 7.61 28.17
C GLY A 58 -11.56 7.58 26.80
N ARG A 59 -12.68 8.30 26.65
CA ARG A 59 -13.40 8.45 25.37
C ARG A 59 -12.53 9.12 24.31
N GLN A 60 -11.78 10.15 24.66
CA GLN A 60 -10.86 10.83 23.74
C GLN A 60 -9.73 9.90 23.28
N ARG A 61 -9.18 9.07 24.18
CA ARG A 61 -8.14 8.09 23.81
C ARG A 61 -8.67 7.04 22.84
N LEU A 62 -9.88 6.52 23.07
CA LEU A 62 -10.53 5.56 22.16
C LEU A 62 -10.80 6.18 20.79
N TRP A 63 -11.24 7.45 20.74
CA TRP A 63 -11.39 8.18 19.49
C TRP A 63 -10.05 8.35 18.75
N LEU A 64 -8.98 8.71 19.46
CA LEU A 64 -7.64 8.80 18.88
C LEU A 64 -7.16 7.46 18.32
N MET A 65 -7.38 6.37 19.05
CA MET A 65 -7.06 5.01 18.56
C MET A 65 -7.79 4.68 17.26
N LEU A 66 -9.09 4.98 17.18
CA LEU A 66 -9.88 4.77 15.97
C LEU A 66 -9.36 5.64 14.81
N ALA A 67 -9.06 6.91 15.06
CA ALA A 67 -8.50 7.82 14.06
C ALA A 67 -7.14 7.32 13.53
N THR A 68 -6.27 6.88 14.43
CA THR A 68 -4.96 6.31 14.08
C THR A 68 -5.10 5.01 13.28
N LEU A 69 -6.00 4.11 13.67
CA LEU A 69 -6.28 2.87 12.94
C LEU A 69 -6.70 3.16 11.49
N ASN A 70 -7.66 4.06 11.31
CA ASN A 70 -8.12 4.48 9.98
C ASN A 70 -6.98 5.11 9.16
N LYS A 71 -6.13 5.93 9.80
CA LYS A 71 -4.98 6.56 9.13
C LYS A 71 -3.95 5.54 8.67
N VAL A 72 -3.62 4.56 9.51
CA VAL A 72 -2.69 3.47 9.18
C VAL A 72 -3.26 2.63 8.04
N GLN A 73 -4.53 2.25 8.09
CA GLN A 73 -5.19 1.48 7.04
C GLN A 73 -5.13 2.22 5.69
N SER A 74 -5.48 3.51 5.67
CA SER A 74 -5.44 4.34 4.47
C SER A 74 -4.03 4.53 3.92
N MET A 75 -3.03 4.75 4.78
CA MET A 75 -1.63 4.86 4.35
C MET A 75 -1.12 3.56 3.75
N LEU A 76 -1.48 2.42 4.34
CA LEU A 76 -1.11 1.11 3.84
C LEU A 76 -1.76 0.82 2.48
N GLN A 77 -3.06 1.11 2.33
CA GLN A 77 -3.76 1.02 1.04
C GLN A 77 -3.07 1.86 -0.04
N THR A 78 -2.83 3.15 0.25
CA THR A 78 -2.18 4.08 -0.69
C THR A 78 -0.80 3.59 -1.11
N THR A 79 0.00 3.09 -0.15
CA THR A 79 1.35 2.58 -0.41
C THR A 79 1.32 1.37 -1.32
N MET A 80 0.38 0.45 -1.08
CA MET A 80 0.21 -0.78 -1.86
C MET A 80 -0.33 -0.50 -3.27
N GLU A 81 -1.28 0.44 -3.41
CA GLU A 81 -1.85 0.84 -4.69
C GLU A 81 -0.86 1.62 -5.58
N THR A 82 0.00 2.45 -4.98
CA THR A 82 1.06 3.17 -5.72
C THR A 82 2.03 2.21 -6.40
N GLY A 83 2.36 1.09 -5.74
CA GLY A 83 3.18 0.02 -6.34
C GLY A 83 2.53 -0.61 -7.56
N LYS A 84 1.20 -0.76 -7.56
CA LYS A 84 0.43 -1.29 -8.70
C LYS A 84 0.46 -0.34 -9.90
N LEU A 85 0.25 0.95 -9.68
CA LEU A 85 0.29 1.95 -10.76
C LEU A 85 1.68 2.00 -11.43
N ALA A 86 2.74 1.97 -10.62
CA ALA A 86 4.11 1.94 -11.13
C ALA A 86 4.41 0.68 -11.96
N ALA A 87 3.85 -0.48 -11.59
CA ALA A 87 3.98 -1.72 -12.37
C ALA A 87 3.25 -1.62 -13.72
N GLN A 88 2.00 -1.11 -13.72
CA GLN A 88 1.20 -0.93 -14.93
C GLN A 88 1.84 0.05 -15.93
N GLU A 89 2.40 1.15 -15.45
CA GLU A 89 3.08 2.13 -16.30
C GLU A 89 4.31 1.52 -17.01
N LEU A 90 5.05 0.66 -16.31
CA LEU A 90 6.23 0.01 -16.89
C LEU A 90 5.87 -1.11 -17.86
N GLU A 91 4.81 -1.88 -17.59
CA GLU A 91 4.27 -2.87 -18.53
C GLU A 91 3.82 -2.20 -19.83
N HIS A 92 3.12 -1.07 -19.72
CA HIS A 92 2.70 -0.27 -20.87
C HIS A 92 3.91 0.23 -21.70
N LYS A 93 4.95 0.74 -21.02
CA LYS A 93 6.20 1.17 -21.67
C LYS A 93 6.90 0.03 -22.43
N LYS A 94 6.96 -1.19 -21.86
CA LYS A 94 7.49 -2.37 -22.57
C LYS A 94 6.65 -2.72 -23.79
N SER A 95 5.32 -2.78 -23.65
CA SER A 95 4.43 -3.10 -24.76
C SER A 95 4.58 -2.12 -25.94
N ILE A 96 4.75 -0.81 -25.67
CA ILE A 96 5.01 0.18 -26.71
C ILE A 96 6.36 -0.08 -27.38
N ALA A 97 7.41 -0.34 -26.60
CA ALA A 97 8.74 -0.61 -27.14
C ALA A 97 8.77 -1.87 -28.02
N ASP A 98 8.04 -2.92 -27.64
CA ASP A 98 7.93 -4.16 -28.41
C ASP A 98 7.16 -3.93 -29.72
N ARG A 99 6.05 -3.20 -29.67
CA ARG A 99 5.28 -2.81 -30.88
C ARG A 99 6.08 -1.93 -31.84
N LEU A 100 6.92 -1.02 -31.31
CA LEU A 100 7.79 -0.19 -32.14
C LEU A 100 8.86 -1.04 -32.85
N LYS A 101 9.47 -2.01 -32.15
CA LYS A 101 10.42 -2.95 -32.76
C LYS A 101 9.79 -3.80 -33.86
N GLU A 102 8.57 -4.30 -33.65
CA GLU A 102 7.80 -5.03 -34.67
C GLU A 102 7.52 -4.14 -35.89
N SER A 103 7.08 -2.90 -35.68
CA SER A 103 6.78 -1.95 -36.78
C SER A 103 8.00 -1.51 -37.59
N LEU A 104 9.19 -1.52 -36.98
CA LEU A 104 10.46 -1.14 -37.61
C LEU A 104 11.16 -2.32 -38.32
N GLY A 105 10.54 -3.50 -38.34
CA GLY A 105 11.06 -4.64 -39.11
C GLY A 105 12.41 -5.18 -38.63
N MET A 106 12.76 -4.98 -37.36
CA MET A 106 13.96 -5.59 -36.75
C MET A 106 13.65 -6.99 -36.24
N THR A 107 13.22 -7.87 -37.14
CA THR A 107 13.15 -9.32 -36.93
C THR A 107 14.21 -9.96 -37.84
N LEU A 108 15.35 -10.33 -37.24
CA LEU A 108 16.23 -11.40 -37.71
C LEU A 108 16.24 -12.47 -36.63
#